data_AF-A0A7W1FV81-F1
#
_entry.id   AF-A0A7W1FV81-F1
#
_cell.length_a   1.000
_cell.length_b   1.000
_cell.length_c   1.000
_cell.angle_alpha   90.00
_cell.angle_beta   90.00
_cell.angle_gamma   90.00
#
_symmetry.space_group_name_H-M   'P 1'
#
loop_
_entity.id
_entity.type
_entity.pdbx_description
1 polymer ?
#
loop_
_entity_poly.entity_id
_entity_poly.type
_entity_poly.pdbx_seq_one_letter_code
_entity_poly.pdbx_strand_id
1 'polypeptide(L)'
;MMHMINRLAPTVVILLSTFVLAGCSGIFGESPREQADEAISSANKSISEHNELFDEARSTYADVKQKIESGDDPSKEKDNITEAKNTLEKARNDLQNAREALGVVDGLDVDPSVKEYASMLSEAMDAQLAAEAKEIEFYGILEEDPALQDNREKALDLLSEVGAGYKEAEKTYSEAQDLANAHPKLIEAAPRS
;
A
#
# COMPACT_ATOMS: atom_id res chain seq x y z
N MET A 1 19.55 28.68 -9.78
CA MET A 1 19.73 27.77 -8.63
C MET A 1 18.38 27.58 -7.98
N MET A 2 17.69 26.50 -8.35
CA MET A 2 16.38 26.16 -7.78
C MET A 2 16.62 24.99 -6.83
N HIS A 3 16.88 25.30 -5.56
CA HIS A 3 16.85 24.30 -4.51
C HIS A 3 15.38 23.99 -4.20
N MET A 4 14.79 23.07 -4.94
CA MET A 4 13.46 22.55 -4.64
C MET A 4 13.59 21.22 -3.91
N ILE A 5 13.45 21.32 -2.59
CA ILE A 5 12.84 20.35 -1.68
C ILE A 5 13.15 18.88 -2.01
N ASN A 6 14.31 18.45 -1.51
CA ASN A 6 14.63 17.06 -1.24
C ASN A 6 13.69 16.52 -0.14
N ARG A 7 12.43 16.22 -0.48
CA ARG A 7 11.59 15.33 0.33
C ARG A 7 11.59 13.99 -0.38
N LEU A 8 12.47 13.11 0.11
CA LEU A 8 12.33 11.66 -0.04
C LEU A 8 10.85 11.33 0.06
N ALA A 9 10.29 10.73 -0.99
CA ALA A 9 8.94 10.19 -0.95
C ALA A 9 8.90 9.23 0.26
N PRO A 10 7.89 9.33 1.15
CA PRO A 10 7.77 8.39 2.25
C PRO A 10 7.61 6.99 1.64
N THR A 11 8.61 6.14 1.85
CA THR A 11 8.50 4.72 1.52
C THR A 11 7.54 4.13 2.53
N VAL A 12 6.27 3.96 2.17
CA VAL A 12 5.33 3.19 2.98
C VAL A 12 5.71 1.72 2.82
N VAL A 13 6.71 1.29 3.57
CA VAL A 13 7.03 -0.13 3.67
C VAL A 13 6.02 -0.72 4.64
N ILE A 14 4.99 -1.36 4.10
CA ILE A 14 4.06 -2.17 4.89
C ILE A 14 4.83 -3.42 5.35
N LEU A 15 5.54 -3.31 6.47
CA LEU A 15 6.16 -4.44 7.16
C LEU A 15 5.07 -5.20 7.93
N LEU A 16 4.20 -5.92 7.23
CA LEU A 16 3.50 -7.00 7.89
C LEU A 16 4.50 -8.13 8.14
N SER A 17 4.57 -8.52 9.40
CA SER A 17 5.43 -9.60 9.87
C SER A 17 5.22 -10.86 9.01
N THR A 18 6.27 -11.33 8.35
CA THR A 18 6.26 -12.53 7.50
C THR A 18 6.06 -13.78 8.34
N PHE A 19 4.82 -14.20 8.55
CA PHE A 19 4.53 -15.47 9.20
C PHE A 19 4.20 -16.54 8.16
N VAL A 20 5.07 -17.57 8.11
CA VAL A 20 4.80 -18.81 7.36
C VAL A 20 3.74 -19.58 8.14
N LEU A 21 2.47 -19.30 7.87
CA LEU A 21 1.34 -20.08 8.34
C LEU A 21 1.31 -21.41 7.57
N ALA A 22 2.11 -22.37 8.03
CA ALA A 22 2.06 -23.75 7.54
C ALA A 22 0.74 -24.38 8.00
N GLY A 23 -0.31 -24.23 7.19
CA GLY A 23 -1.63 -24.83 7.42
C GLY A 23 -1.55 -26.36 7.42
N CYS A 24 -1.92 -26.98 8.54
CA CYS A 24 -2.22 -28.40 8.62
C CYS A 24 -3.74 -28.55 8.50
N SER A 25 -4.23 -28.96 7.33
CA SER A 25 -5.65 -29.20 7.06
C SER A 25 -6.23 -30.24 8.02
N GLY A 26 -7.02 -29.78 8.99
CA GLY A 26 -7.87 -30.62 9.85
C GLY A 26 -9.20 -30.96 9.17
N ILE A 27 -9.65 -32.21 9.30
CA ILE A 27 -10.77 -32.84 8.59
C ILE A 27 -12.17 -32.47 9.18
N PHE A 28 -12.26 -31.44 10.02
CA PHE A 28 -13.51 -30.88 10.55
C PHE A 28 -13.49 -29.38 10.29
N GLY A 29 -14.61 -28.79 9.84
CA GLY A 29 -14.65 -27.43 9.25
C GLY A 29 -13.79 -26.39 9.97
N GLU A 30 -13.12 -25.53 9.21
CA GLU A 30 -12.12 -24.59 9.71
C GLU A 30 -12.65 -23.77 10.89
N SER A 31 -11.92 -23.83 12.00
CA SER A 31 -12.23 -23.02 13.18
C SER A 31 -12.19 -21.53 12.84
N PRO A 32 -12.91 -20.66 13.57
CA PRO A 32 -12.82 -19.21 13.36
C PRO A 32 -11.39 -18.68 13.42
N ARG A 33 -10.52 -19.31 14.22
CA ARG A 33 -9.10 -18.95 14.27
C ARG A 33 -8.36 -19.33 13.00
N GLU A 34 -8.57 -20.52 12.45
CA GLU A 34 -7.96 -20.94 11.18
C GLU A 34 -8.40 -20.05 10.02
N GLN A 35 -9.69 -19.67 9.96
CA GLN A 35 -10.20 -18.72 8.96
C GLN A 35 -9.57 -17.33 9.10
N ALA A 36 -9.36 -16.85 10.33
CA ALA A 36 -8.69 -15.57 10.55
C ALA A 36 -7.21 -15.64 10.13
N ASP A 37 -6.52 -16.73 10.43
CA ASP A 37 -5.13 -16.95 10.03
C ASP A 37 -5.03 -17.03 8.48
N GLU A 38 -5.96 -17.70 7.80
CA GLU A 38 -6.01 -17.74 6.33
C GLU A 38 -6.29 -16.36 5.72
N ALA A 39 -7.21 -15.59 6.29
CA ALA A 39 -7.51 -14.22 5.87
C ALA A 39 -6.28 -13.32 5.97
N ILE A 40 -5.56 -13.39 7.11
CA ILE A 40 -4.31 -12.64 7.33
C ILE A 40 -3.22 -13.11 6.36
N SER A 41 -3.09 -14.42 6.13
CA SER A 41 -2.14 -14.98 5.16
C SER A 41 -2.41 -14.47 3.74
N SER A 42 -3.67 -14.50 3.32
CA SER A 42 -4.11 -14.00 2.01
C SER A 42 -3.83 -12.50 1.87
N ALA A 43 -4.15 -11.72 2.91
CA ALA A 43 -3.85 -10.30 2.94
C ALA A 43 -2.34 -10.02 2.83
N ASN A 44 -1.50 -10.76 3.56
CA ASN A 44 -0.04 -10.63 3.49
C ASN A 44 0.50 -10.89 2.09
N LYS A 45 -0.03 -11.91 1.41
CA LYS A 45 0.38 -12.21 0.04
C LYS A 45 0.05 -11.05 -0.90
N SER A 46 -1.18 -10.54 -0.86
CA SER A 46 -1.59 -9.42 -1.70
C SER A 46 -0.86 -8.12 -1.36
N ILE A 47 -0.51 -7.88 -0.09
CA ILE A 47 0.34 -6.75 0.31
C ILE A 47 1.75 -6.88 -0.29
N SER A 48 2.32 -8.09 -0.32
CA SER A 48 3.63 -8.33 -0.94
C SER A 48 3.59 -8.02 -2.43
N GLU A 49 2.56 -8.50 -3.14
CA GLU A 49 2.36 -8.24 -4.58
C GLU A 49 2.14 -6.73 -4.84
N HIS A 50 1.33 -6.07 -3.99
CA HIS A 50 1.19 -4.62 -4.00
C HIS A 50 2.53 -3.91 -3.85
N ASN A 51 3.35 -4.26 -2.84
CA ASN A 51 4.58 -3.53 -2.54
C ASN A 51 5.59 -3.63 -3.69
N GLU A 52 5.70 -4.81 -4.32
CA GLU A 52 6.57 -4.99 -5.50
C GLU A 52 6.15 -4.07 -6.66
N LEU A 53 4.87 -4.06 -6.99
CA LEU A 53 4.34 -3.20 -8.07
C LEU A 53 4.39 -1.72 -7.71
N PHE A 54 4.14 -1.37 -6.45
CA PHE A 54 4.20 0.01 -5.96
C PHE A 54 5.63 0.56 -6.09
N ASP A 55 6.62 -0.21 -5.65
CA ASP A 55 8.04 0.16 -5.78
C ASP A 55 8.46 0.26 -7.25
N GLU A 56 7.99 -0.64 -8.11
CA GLU A 56 8.22 -0.59 -9.56
C GLU A 56 7.65 0.71 -10.16
N ALA A 57 6.38 1.04 -9.89
CA ALA A 57 5.73 2.26 -10.36
C ALA A 57 6.48 3.52 -9.90
N ARG A 58 6.90 3.56 -8.63
CA ARG A 58 7.67 4.67 -8.05
C ARG A 58 9.06 4.79 -8.68
N SER A 59 9.73 3.67 -8.94
CA SER A 59 11.04 3.66 -9.60
C SER A 59 10.94 4.20 -11.02
N THR A 60 9.95 3.74 -11.80
CA THR A 60 9.70 4.22 -13.16
C THR A 60 9.44 5.73 -13.18
N TYR A 61 8.60 6.24 -12.26
CA TYR A 61 8.37 7.68 -12.15
C TYR A 61 9.62 8.46 -11.71
N ALA A 62 10.42 7.92 -10.78
CA ALA A 62 11.66 8.55 -10.34
C ALA A 62 12.67 8.70 -11.50
N ASP A 63 12.78 7.68 -12.37
CA ASP A 63 13.61 7.73 -13.56
C ASP A 63 13.13 8.80 -14.55
N VAL A 64 11.82 8.85 -14.82
CA VAL A 64 11.21 9.92 -15.65
C VAL A 64 11.54 11.30 -15.09
N LYS A 65 11.34 11.49 -13.78
CA LYS A 65 11.62 12.74 -13.10
C LYS A 65 13.09 13.12 -13.26
N GLN A 66 14.01 12.18 -13.06
CA GLN A 66 15.45 12.43 -13.18
C GLN A 66 15.85 12.86 -14.60
N LYS A 67 15.31 12.23 -15.63
CA LYS A 67 15.57 12.60 -17.04
C LYS A 67 15.10 14.03 -17.32
N ILE A 68 13.87 14.36 -16.93
CA ILE A 68 13.30 15.71 -17.09
C ILE A 68 14.15 16.76 -16.34
N GLU A 69 14.55 16.47 -15.10
CA GLU A 69 15.41 17.36 -14.30
C GLU A 69 16.82 17.51 -14.90
N SER A 70 17.29 16.52 -15.65
CA SER A 70 18.56 16.54 -16.37
C SER A 70 18.48 17.29 -17.71
N GLY A 71 17.30 17.77 -18.10
CA GLY A 71 17.06 18.56 -19.30
C GLY A 71 16.55 17.78 -20.51
N ASP A 72 16.16 16.51 -20.32
CA ASP A 72 15.49 15.75 -21.37
C ASP A 72 14.09 16.33 -21.65
N ASP A 73 13.61 16.11 -22.87
CA ASP A 73 12.29 16.55 -23.32
C ASP A 73 11.19 15.73 -22.63
N PRO A 74 10.35 16.34 -21.75
CA PRO A 74 9.30 15.63 -21.02
C PRO A 74 8.29 14.91 -21.92
N SER A 75 8.09 15.40 -23.15
CA SER A 75 7.14 14.79 -24.08
C SER A 75 7.54 13.38 -24.52
N LYS A 76 8.82 13.00 -24.37
CA LYS A 76 9.34 11.67 -24.69
C LYS A 76 9.11 10.64 -23.59
N GLU A 77 8.73 11.08 -22.40
CA GLU A 77 8.56 10.20 -21.23
C GLU A 77 7.11 9.77 -21.02
N LYS A 78 6.19 10.14 -21.94
CA LYS A 78 4.76 9.79 -21.86
C LYS A 78 4.53 8.29 -21.64
N ASP A 79 5.19 7.44 -22.42
CA ASP A 79 5.01 5.99 -22.31
C ASP A 79 5.43 5.46 -20.93
N ASN A 80 6.53 5.99 -20.37
CA ASN A 80 7.01 5.61 -19.04
C ASN A 80 6.06 6.14 -17.93
N ILE A 81 5.45 7.31 -18.11
CA ILE A 81 4.43 7.84 -17.20
C ILE A 81 3.18 6.96 -17.22
N THR A 82 2.71 6.58 -18.41
CA THR A 82 1.58 5.66 -18.58
C THR A 82 1.90 4.30 -17.96
N GLU A 83 3.14 3.80 -18.11
CA GLU A 83 3.60 2.56 -17.46
C GLU A 83 3.55 2.68 -15.93
N ALA A 84 4.14 3.72 -15.34
CA ALA A 84 4.10 3.95 -13.90
C ALA A 84 2.66 4.00 -13.37
N LYS A 85 1.77 4.70 -14.08
CA LYS A 85 0.34 4.78 -13.76
C LYS A 85 -0.35 3.42 -13.78
N ASN A 86 -0.19 2.66 -14.87
CA ASN A 86 -0.81 1.34 -15.01
C ASN A 86 -0.28 0.33 -13.98
N THR A 87 1.01 0.42 -13.63
CA THR A 87 1.61 -0.41 -12.58
C THR A 87 1.07 -0.04 -11.21
N LEU A 88 0.90 1.25 -10.91
CA LEU A 88 0.27 1.71 -9.67
C LEU A 88 -1.21 1.29 -9.57
N GLU A 89 -1.95 1.33 -10.67
CA GLU A 89 -3.33 0.81 -10.72
C GLU A 89 -3.41 -0.69 -10.39
N LYS A 90 -2.43 -1.48 -10.85
CA LYS A 90 -2.35 -2.91 -10.48
C LYS A 90 -2.01 -3.09 -9.01
N ALA A 91 -1.00 -2.37 -8.50
CA ALA A 91 -0.65 -2.40 -7.09
C ALA A 91 -1.89 -2.12 -6.21
N ARG A 92 -2.63 -1.07 -6.56
CA ARG A 92 -3.86 -0.67 -5.85
C ARG A 92 -4.91 -1.79 -5.79
N ASN A 93 -5.04 -2.59 -6.85
CA ASN A 93 -5.97 -3.73 -6.84
C ASN A 93 -5.53 -4.81 -5.85
N ASP A 94 -4.22 -5.06 -5.72
CA ASP A 94 -3.71 -6.02 -4.74
C ASP A 94 -3.89 -5.52 -3.31
N LEU A 95 -3.70 -4.21 -3.07
CA LEU A 95 -4.00 -3.62 -1.76
C LEU A 95 -5.49 -3.70 -1.43
N GLN A 96 -6.36 -3.51 -2.42
CA GLN A 96 -7.80 -3.69 -2.26
C GLN A 96 -8.16 -5.16 -1.93
N ASN A 97 -7.53 -6.13 -2.60
CA ASN A 97 -7.71 -7.56 -2.30
C ASN A 97 -7.29 -7.88 -0.86
N ALA A 98 -6.17 -7.30 -0.39
CA ALA A 98 -5.72 -7.48 0.98
C ALA A 98 -6.74 -6.93 2.00
N ARG A 99 -7.26 -5.73 1.73
CA ARG A 99 -8.30 -5.07 2.53
C ARG A 99 -9.59 -5.89 2.57
N GLU A 100 -10.00 -6.47 1.44
CA GLU A 100 -11.17 -7.34 1.36
C GLU A 100 -10.97 -8.65 2.13
N ALA A 101 -9.78 -9.26 2.05
CA ALA A 101 -9.44 -10.46 2.81
C ALA A 101 -9.52 -10.21 4.32
N LEU A 102 -8.99 -9.10 4.82
CA LEU A 102 -9.08 -8.74 6.24
C LEU A 102 -10.51 -8.49 6.71
N GLY A 103 -11.40 -8.05 5.82
CA GLY A 103 -12.82 -7.85 6.13
C GLY A 103 -13.54 -9.11 6.60
N VAL A 104 -13.04 -10.31 6.27
CA VAL A 104 -13.59 -11.58 6.75
C VAL A 104 -13.45 -11.71 8.28
N VAL A 105 -12.38 -11.16 8.86
CA VAL A 105 -12.05 -11.30 10.30
C VAL A 105 -13.11 -10.68 11.21
N ASP A 106 -13.76 -9.60 10.76
CA ASP A 106 -14.80 -8.91 11.53
C ASP A 106 -15.97 -9.83 11.91
N GLY A 107 -16.32 -10.75 11.00
CA GLY A 107 -17.41 -11.71 11.17
C GLY A 107 -17.08 -12.95 12.00
N LEU A 108 -15.80 -13.19 12.34
CA LEU A 108 -15.35 -14.41 13.00
C LEU A 108 -15.45 -14.33 14.53
N ASP A 109 -15.68 -15.45 15.20
CA ASP A 109 -15.61 -15.54 16.67
C ASP A 109 -14.17 -15.79 17.13
N VAL A 110 -13.35 -14.73 17.05
CA VAL A 110 -11.93 -14.73 17.45
C VAL A 110 -11.67 -13.69 18.53
N ASP A 111 -10.48 -13.75 19.13
CA ASP A 111 -10.07 -12.80 20.17
C ASP A 111 -10.27 -11.34 19.71
N PRO A 112 -10.87 -10.47 20.55
CA PRO A 112 -11.12 -9.07 20.20
C PRO A 112 -9.87 -8.33 19.69
N SER A 113 -8.69 -8.64 20.21
CA SER A 113 -7.44 -8.01 19.78
C SER A 113 -7.06 -8.37 18.33
N VAL A 114 -7.47 -9.54 17.83
CA VAL A 114 -7.26 -9.96 16.43
C VAL A 114 -8.15 -9.12 15.50
N LYS A 115 -9.39 -8.87 15.91
CA LYS A 115 -10.31 -8.00 15.17
C LYS A 115 -9.83 -6.56 15.15
N GLU A 116 -9.37 -6.06 16.30
CA GLU A 116 -8.82 -4.71 16.43
C GLU A 116 -7.61 -4.54 15.50
N TYR A 117 -6.68 -5.50 15.50
CA TYR A 117 -5.54 -5.48 14.58
C TYR A 117 -5.95 -5.48 13.11
N ALA A 118 -6.88 -6.38 12.70
CA ALA A 118 -7.38 -6.43 11.33
C ALA A 118 -8.11 -5.14 10.91
N SER A 119 -8.85 -4.52 11.83
CA SER A 119 -9.52 -3.22 11.62
C SER A 119 -8.50 -2.12 11.36
N MET A 120 -7.49 -1.98 12.22
CA MET A 120 -6.46 -0.95 12.06
C MET A 120 -5.69 -1.10 10.75
N LEU A 121 -5.36 -2.33 10.35
CA LEU A 121 -4.75 -2.58 9.06
C LEU A 121 -5.66 -2.18 7.90
N SER A 122 -6.96 -2.49 7.97
CA SER A 122 -7.93 -2.12 6.94
C SER A 122 -8.09 -0.60 6.85
N GLU A 123 -8.09 0.12 7.99
CA GLU A 123 -8.12 1.58 8.03
C GLU A 123 -6.87 2.21 7.42
N ALA A 124 -5.69 1.64 7.69
CA ALA A 124 -4.44 2.07 7.07
C ALA A 124 -4.46 1.87 5.54
N MET A 125 -4.96 0.71 5.09
CA MET A 125 -5.13 0.43 3.66
C MET A 125 -6.13 1.38 3.01
N ASP A 126 -7.25 1.70 3.65
CA ASP A 126 -8.24 2.63 3.11
C ASP A 126 -7.63 4.03 2.92
N ALA A 127 -6.81 4.51 3.87
CA ALA A 127 -6.07 5.77 3.73
C ALA A 127 -5.03 5.72 2.59
N GLN A 128 -4.31 4.61 2.46
CA GLN A 128 -3.33 4.42 1.39
C GLN A 128 -3.98 4.34 0.01
N LEU A 129 -5.08 3.58 -0.14
CA LEU A 129 -5.85 3.48 -1.38
C LEU A 129 -6.38 4.84 -1.84
N ALA A 130 -6.74 5.73 -0.90
CA ALA A 130 -7.14 7.10 -1.19
C ALA A 130 -5.95 7.96 -1.68
N ALA A 131 -4.77 7.81 -1.07
CA ALA A 131 -3.55 8.49 -1.53
C ALA A 131 -3.13 8.03 -2.93
N GLU A 132 -3.14 6.72 -3.18
CA GLU A 132 -2.80 6.13 -4.48
C GLU A 132 -3.76 6.57 -5.59
N ALA A 133 -5.06 6.71 -5.28
CA ALA A 133 -6.01 7.25 -6.25
C ALA A 133 -5.64 8.68 -6.67
N LYS A 134 -5.20 9.52 -5.73
CA LYS A 134 -4.71 10.88 -6.02
C LYS A 134 -3.39 10.88 -6.78
N GLU A 135 -2.53 9.90 -6.53
CA GLU A 135 -1.29 9.76 -7.29
C GLU A 135 -1.55 9.31 -8.74
N ILE A 136 -2.52 8.43 -8.96
CA ILE A 136 -2.97 8.05 -10.31
C ILE A 136 -3.56 9.28 -11.04
N GLU A 137 -4.34 10.13 -10.36
CA GLU A 137 -4.80 11.41 -10.92
C GLU A 137 -3.61 12.31 -11.32
N PHE A 138 -2.58 12.38 -10.49
CA PHE A 138 -1.35 13.13 -10.77
C PHE A 138 -0.60 12.57 -12.00
N TYR A 139 -0.45 11.25 -12.11
CA TYR A 139 0.14 10.64 -13.30
C TYR A 139 -0.70 10.87 -14.56
N GLY A 140 -2.04 10.90 -14.44
CA GLY A 140 -2.92 11.28 -15.54
C GLY A 140 -2.65 12.70 -16.05
N ILE A 141 -2.38 13.66 -15.15
CA ILE A 141 -1.95 15.01 -15.56
C ILE A 141 -0.63 14.96 -16.32
N LEU A 142 0.36 14.20 -15.82
CA LEU A 142 1.67 14.11 -16.47
C LEU A 142 1.61 13.40 -17.83
N GLU A 143 0.70 12.47 -18.02
CA GLU A 143 0.47 11.80 -19.30
C GLU A 143 -0.06 12.79 -20.37
N GLU A 144 -0.96 13.68 -19.97
CA GLU A 144 -1.55 14.71 -20.83
C GLU A 144 -0.58 15.89 -21.05
N ASP A 145 -0.03 16.44 -19.97
CA ASP A 145 0.85 17.61 -19.89
C ASP A 145 2.16 17.27 -19.14
N PRO A 146 3.11 16.56 -19.77
CA PRO A 146 4.35 16.11 -19.10
C PRO A 146 5.25 17.25 -18.62
N ALA A 147 5.14 18.42 -19.26
CA ALA A 147 5.90 19.61 -18.90
C ALA A 147 5.21 20.46 -17.83
N LEU A 148 3.99 20.09 -17.40
CA LEU A 148 3.15 20.83 -16.46
C LEU A 148 3.01 22.31 -16.86
N GLN A 149 2.83 22.60 -18.15
CA GLN A 149 2.71 23.97 -18.64
C GLN A 149 1.42 24.63 -18.13
N ASP A 150 0.32 23.88 -18.14
CA ASP A 150 -1.01 24.38 -17.79
C ASP A 150 -1.52 23.80 -16.46
N ASN A 151 -0.97 22.66 -16.01
CA ASN A 151 -1.51 21.92 -14.87
C ASN A 151 -0.63 21.92 -13.61
N ARG A 152 0.41 22.75 -13.56
CA ARG A 152 1.38 22.76 -12.44
C ARG A 152 0.76 22.94 -11.06
N GLU A 153 -0.17 23.87 -10.90
CA GLU A 153 -0.80 24.16 -9.61
C GLU A 153 -1.59 22.96 -9.11
N LYS A 154 -2.49 22.42 -9.96
CA LYS A 154 -3.25 21.22 -9.67
C LYS A 154 -2.36 20.01 -9.36
N ALA A 155 -1.26 19.84 -10.08
CA ALA A 155 -0.30 18.76 -9.83
C ALA A 155 0.38 18.89 -8.46
N LEU A 156 0.71 20.11 -8.02
CA LEU A 156 1.29 20.36 -6.70
C LEU A 156 0.27 20.13 -5.57
N ASP A 157 -0.99 20.52 -5.76
CA ASP A 157 -2.06 20.27 -4.81
C ASP A 157 -2.27 18.76 -4.61
N LEU A 158 -2.36 18.00 -5.71
CA LEU A 158 -2.44 16.54 -5.66
C LEU A 158 -1.25 15.92 -4.92
N LEU A 159 -0.02 16.33 -5.23
CA LEU A 159 1.16 15.80 -4.52
C LEU A 159 1.14 16.11 -3.02
N SER A 160 0.58 17.25 -2.61
CA SER A 160 0.39 17.58 -1.20
C SER A 160 -0.63 16.67 -0.54
N GLU A 161 -1.77 16.40 -1.19
CA GLU A 161 -2.80 15.46 -0.72
C GLU A 161 -2.27 14.03 -0.63
N VAL A 162 -1.58 13.57 -1.67
CA VAL A 162 -0.91 12.25 -1.73
C VAL A 162 0.03 12.09 -0.53
N GLY A 163 0.91 13.08 -0.30
CA GLY A 163 1.85 13.05 0.82
C GLY A 163 1.17 13.06 2.20
N ALA A 164 0.02 13.74 2.33
CA ALA A 164 -0.76 13.73 3.57
C ALA A 164 -1.41 12.36 3.81
N GLY A 165 -2.00 11.76 2.77
CA GLY A 165 -2.63 10.44 2.86
C GLY A 165 -1.65 9.32 3.19
N TYR A 166 -0.47 9.28 2.56
CA TYR A 166 0.55 8.29 2.94
C TYR A 166 1.03 8.43 4.38
N LYS A 167 1.16 9.67 4.87
CA LYS A 167 1.54 9.91 6.26
C LYS A 167 0.46 9.44 7.25
N GLU A 168 -0.81 9.58 6.88
CA GLU A 168 -1.93 9.05 7.65
C GLU A 168 -1.90 7.52 7.67
N ALA A 169 -1.75 6.87 6.51
CA ALA A 169 -1.61 5.43 6.41
C ALA A 169 -0.42 4.90 7.22
N GLU A 170 0.77 5.51 7.10
CA GLU A 170 1.99 5.14 7.83
C GLU A 170 1.80 5.19 9.34
N LYS A 171 1.11 6.25 9.82
CA LYS A 171 0.78 6.38 11.24
C LYS A 171 -0.10 5.22 11.70
N THR A 172 -1.17 4.92 10.97
CA THR A 172 -2.11 3.85 11.34
C THR A 172 -1.45 2.47 11.27
N TYR A 173 -0.60 2.20 10.26
CA TYR A 173 0.20 0.97 10.20
C TYR A 173 1.14 0.84 11.41
N SER A 174 1.76 1.94 11.83
CA SER A 174 2.64 1.93 13.01
C SER A 174 1.87 1.61 14.29
N GLU A 175 0.69 2.19 14.47
CA GLU A 175 -0.19 1.90 15.62
C GLU A 175 -0.67 0.43 15.60
N ALA A 176 -1.00 -0.12 14.43
CA ALA A 176 -1.34 -1.54 14.28
C ALA A 176 -0.16 -2.45 14.66
N GLN A 177 1.06 -2.09 14.24
CA GLN A 177 2.28 -2.83 14.58
C GLN A 177 2.58 -2.76 16.09
N ASP A 178 2.35 -1.61 16.74
CA ASP A 178 2.50 -1.45 18.18
C ASP A 178 1.52 -2.36 18.95
N LEU A 179 0.27 -2.48 18.48
CA LEU A 179 -0.70 -3.43 19.02
C LEU A 179 -0.22 -4.88 18.88
N ALA A 180 0.27 -5.26 17.70
CA ALA A 180 0.82 -6.59 17.45
C ALA A 180 2.02 -6.91 18.38
N ASN A 181 2.92 -5.93 18.58
CA ASN A 181 4.08 -6.05 19.47
C ASN A 181 3.68 -6.19 20.95
N ALA A 182 2.63 -5.49 21.38
CA ALA A 182 2.12 -5.56 22.75
C ALA A 182 1.44 -6.89 23.08
N HIS A 183 0.98 -7.62 22.05
CA HIS A 183 0.29 -8.89 22.19
C HIS A 183 0.96 -9.98 21.33
N PRO A 184 2.08 -10.58 21.77
CA PRO A 184 2.85 -11.54 20.96
C PRO A 184 2.03 -12.75 20.46
N LYS A 185 0.98 -13.12 21.20
CA LYS A 185 0.04 -14.20 20.85
C LYS A 185 -0.96 -13.84 19.76
N LEU A 186 -1.07 -12.56 19.36
CA LEU A 186 -1.83 -12.17 18.18
C LEU A 186 -1.27 -12.82 16.92
N ILE A 187 0.06 -12.98 16.89
CA ILE A 187 0.86 -13.35 15.73
C ILE A 187 1.63 -14.67 15.89
N GLU A 188 1.57 -15.32 17.05
CA GLU A 188 1.99 -16.72 17.20
C GLU A 188 0.92 -17.67 16.64
N ALA A 189 1.33 -18.56 15.74
CA ALA A 189 0.53 -19.72 15.36
C ALA A 189 0.21 -20.57 16.60
N ALA A 190 -1.01 -21.10 16.69
CA ALA A 190 -1.41 -21.97 17.78
C ALA A 190 -0.40 -23.14 17.94
N PRO A 191 -0.03 -23.53 19.19
CA PRO A 191 0.89 -24.62 19.39
C PRO A 191 0.33 -25.90 18.76
N ARG A 192 1.15 -26.56 17.94
CA ARG A 192 0.83 -27.86 17.33
C ARG A 192 0.49 -28.85 18.45
N SER A 193 -0.76 -29.28 18.53
CA SER A 193 -1.22 -30.37 19.41
C SER A 193 -0.95 -31.72 18.79
#